data_AF-A0A9P8W373-F1
#
_entry.id   AF-A0A9P8W373-F1
#
_cell.length_a   1.000
_cell.length_b   1.000
_cell.length_c   1.000
_cell.angle_alpha   90.00
_cell.angle_beta   90.00
_cell.angle_gamma   90.00
#
_symmetry.space_group_name_H-M   'P 1'
#
loop_
_entity.id
_entity.type
_entity.pdbx_description
1 polymer ?
#
loop_
_entity_poly.entity_id
_entity_poly.type
_entity_poly.pdbx_seq_one_letter_code
_entity_poly.pdbx_strand_id
1 'polypeptide(L)'
;RGLTYLLLLQQPSLISYIQERYDHAGRRVFEDTNAFYTLSQALASMLRDHRAEGCCMGNDALDECETGLPQLLDFIVKVESTSARVKWIMSSRNRHEIEQRLYLAASKRRLSLELNAHHVRQAINTYIDHKVANLISLKDKKPLQDQVRDEMRNRADGTFLWVALVAQELQNIRSWDVSRVLKQMPAGLVPIYERMMLHIQQLQPEDSDVFFKEVFQGRWEAEGSESGPHVPRIVWGGVAEWNKV
;
A
#
# COMPACT_ATOMS: atom_id res chain seq x y z
N ARG A 1 17.71 6.28 -5.34
CA ARG A 1 17.35 7.70 -5.61
C ARG A 1 16.23 8.19 -4.70
N GLY A 2 15.05 7.57 -4.70
CA GLY A 2 13.91 7.99 -3.87
C GLY A 2 14.22 8.14 -2.37
N LEU A 3 14.87 7.14 -1.75
CA LEU A 3 15.28 7.21 -0.34
C LEU A 3 16.17 8.41 -0.01
N THR A 4 17.17 8.69 -0.86
CA THR A 4 18.05 9.86 -0.71
C THR A 4 17.27 11.16 -0.82
N TYR A 5 16.38 11.25 -1.80
CA TYR A 5 15.54 12.43 -2.02
C TYR A 5 14.64 12.71 -0.81
N LEU A 6 13.94 11.68 -0.29
CA LEU A 6 13.07 11.82 0.87
C LEU A 6 13.85 12.24 2.12
N LEU A 7 15.04 11.68 2.33
CA LEU A 7 15.90 12.08 3.45
C LEU A 7 16.35 13.54 3.33
N LEU A 8 16.67 14.01 2.13
CA LEU A 8 17.03 15.42 1.90
C LEU A 8 15.85 16.37 2.08
N LEU A 9 14.64 15.97 1.69
CA LEU A 9 13.45 16.77 1.96
C LEU A 9 13.20 16.95 3.46
N GLN A 10 13.43 15.90 4.25
CA GLN A 10 13.23 15.94 5.71
C GLN A 10 14.40 16.61 6.44
N GLN A 11 15.62 16.43 5.95
CA GLN A 11 16.84 17.01 6.52
C GLN A 11 17.71 17.64 5.42
N PRO A 12 17.39 18.88 5.00
CA PRO A 12 18.09 19.56 3.90
C PRO A 12 19.57 19.80 4.18
N SER A 13 19.96 19.90 5.46
CA SER A 13 21.36 20.14 5.84
C SER A 13 22.32 19.01 5.43
N LEU A 14 21.81 17.81 5.11
CA LEU A 14 22.58 16.69 4.59
C LEU A 14 22.94 16.82 3.10
N ILE A 15 22.45 17.86 2.41
CA ILE A 15 22.71 18.09 0.98
C ILE A 15 24.21 18.19 0.66
N SER A 16 25.03 18.62 1.63
CA SER A 16 26.48 18.71 1.49
C SER A 16 27.11 17.38 1.04
N TYR A 17 26.58 16.23 1.48
CA TYR A 17 27.08 14.90 1.11
C TYR A 17 26.84 14.53 -0.36
N ILE A 18 25.90 15.21 -1.02
CA ILE A 18 25.61 15.06 -2.44
C ILE A 18 26.30 16.15 -3.24
N GLN A 19 26.24 17.40 -2.77
CA GLN A 19 26.88 18.56 -3.40
C GLN A 19 28.39 18.36 -3.54
N GLU A 20 29.08 17.93 -2.49
CA GLU A 20 30.53 17.68 -2.56
C GLU A 20 30.88 16.73 -3.71
N ARG A 21 30.10 15.67 -3.91
CA ARG A 21 30.32 14.69 -4.99
C ARG A 21 29.95 15.26 -6.37
N TYR A 22 28.90 16.07 -6.42
CA TYR A 22 28.45 16.73 -7.63
C TYR A 22 29.45 17.79 -8.10
N ASP A 23 30.01 18.59 -7.18
CA ASP A 23 30.95 19.65 -7.49
C ASP A 23 32.27 19.09 -8.06
N HIS A 24 32.69 17.91 -7.62
CA HIS A 24 33.93 17.28 -8.06
C HIS A 24 33.84 16.60 -9.43
N ALA A 25 32.73 15.96 -9.78
CA ALA A 25 32.65 15.15 -11.00
C ALA A 25 31.37 15.39 -11.84
N GLY A 26 30.57 16.39 -11.45
CA GLY A 26 29.39 16.85 -12.17
C GLY A 26 28.23 15.87 -12.16
N ARG A 27 27.25 16.16 -13.01
CA ARG A 27 25.99 15.41 -13.13
C ARG A 27 26.18 13.93 -13.47
N ARG A 28 27.23 13.59 -14.21
CA ARG A 28 27.48 12.23 -14.74
C ARG A 28 27.67 11.19 -13.63
N VAL A 29 28.18 11.61 -12.47
CA VAL A 29 28.42 10.79 -11.27
C VAL A 29 27.18 10.05 -10.78
N PHE A 30 26.00 10.61 -11.08
CA PHE A 30 24.72 10.07 -10.66
C PHE A 30 23.88 9.53 -11.82
N GLU A 31 24.41 9.54 -13.05
CA GLU A 31 23.73 9.11 -14.28
C GLU A 31 24.44 7.95 -15.00
N ASP A 32 25.70 7.69 -14.66
CA ASP A 32 26.51 6.63 -15.27
C ASP A 32 26.28 5.25 -14.64
N THR A 33 27.01 4.25 -15.14
CA THR A 33 26.98 2.86 -14.66
C THR A 33 27.28 2.73 -13.15
N ASN A 34 27.99 3.71 -12.57
CA ASN A 34 28.38 3.72 -11.16
C ASN A 34 27.43 4.54 -10.28
N ALA A 35 26.35 5.11 -10.85
CA ALA A 35 25.39 5.94 -10.14
C ALA A 35 24.84 5.29 -8.87
N PHE A 36 24.55 3.98 -8.91
CA PHE A 36 24.07 3.24 -7.73
C PHE A 36 25.11 3.26 -6.61
N TYR A 37 26.37 2.96 -6.94
CA TYR A 37 27.44 2.92 -5.95
C TYR A 37 27.66 4.30 -5.33
N THR A 38 27.71 5.34 -6.15
CA THR A 38 27.93 6.71 -5.66
C THR A 38 26.77 7.19 -4.79
N LEU A 39 25.51 6.93 -5.19
CA LEU A 39 24.33 7.24 -4.38
C LEU A 39 24.29 6.47 -3.07
N SER A 40 24.62 5.18 -3.11
CA SER A 40 24.66 4.33 -1.91
C SER A 40 25.72 4.82 -0.94
N GLN A 41 26.92 5.18 -1.41
CA GLN A 41 27.93 5.78 -0.54
C GLN A 41 27.48 7.11 0.07
N ALA A 42 26.89 7.99 -0.73
CA ALA A 42 26.41 9.28 -0.24
C ALA A 42 25.32 9.09 0.81
N LEU A 43 24.33 8.24 0.54
CA LEU A 43 23.26 7.91 1.48
C LEU A 43 23.80 7.27 2.76
N ALA A 44 24.77 6.34 2.68
CA ALA A 44 25.41 5.78 3.87
C ALA A 44 26.16 6.83 4.69
N SER A 45 26.80 7.82 4.06
CA SER A 45 27.41 8.93 4.80
C SER A 45 26.38 9.82 5.46
N MET A 46 25.28 10.14 4.76
CA MET A 46 24.17 10.91 5.31
C MET A 46 23.54 10.21 6.53
N LEU A 47 23.32 8.90 6.44
CA LEU A 47 22.72 8.08 7.51
C LEU A 47 23.64 7.83 8.71
N ARG A 48 24.95 8.13 8.59
CA ARG A 48 25.90 8.09 9.70
C ARG A 48 26.04 9.44 10.41
N ASP A 49 25.59 10.52 9.79
CA ASP A 49 25.62 11.85 10.38
C ASP A 49 24.63 11.92 11.56
N HIS A 50 25.04 12.54 12.66
CA HIS A 50 24.19 12.81 13.82
C HIS A 50 22.87 13.53 13.48
N ARG A 51 22.85 14.31 12.40
CA ARG A 51 21.64 15.01 11.90
C ARG A 51 20.59 14.06 11.33
N ALA A 52 20.96 12.81 11.06
CA ALA A 52 20.06 11.72 10.69
C ALA A 52 19.74 10.78 11.86
N GLU A 53 20.11 11.14 13.09
CA GLU A 53 19.82 10.33 14.27
C GLU A 53 18.32 10.17 14.49
N GLY A 54 17.88 8.94 14.75
CA GLY A 54 16.46 8.61 14.89
C GLY A 54 15.71 8.50 13.57
N CYS A 55 16.39 8.60 12.42
CA CYS A 55 15.79 8.41 11.11
C CYS A 55 15.16 7.00 10.97
N CYS A 56 13.95 6.97 10.42
CA CYS A 56 13.27 5.73 10.06
C CYS A 56 13.08 5.67 8.55
N MET A 57 13.59 4.60 7.93
CA MET A 57 13.53 4.36 6.49
C MET A 57 12.48 3.30 6.20
N GLY A 58 11.40 3.70 5.52
CA GLY A 58 10.35 2.81 5.05
C GLY A 58 10.60 2.38 3.61
N ASN A 59 10.53 1.08 3.34
CA ASN A 59 10.53 0.54 1.98
C ASN A 59 9.35 -0.43 1.81
N ASP A 60 8.46 -0.10 0.88
CA ASP A 60 7.23 -0.84 0.66
C ASP A 60 7.37 -1.76 -0.57
N ALA A 61 6.75 -2.94 -0.51
CA ALA A 61 6.68 -3.92 -1.57
C ALA A 61 8.04 -4.27 -2.20
N LEU A 62 9.03 -4.62 -1.37
CA LEU A 62 10.38 -4.98 -1.85
C LEU A 62 10.38 -6.11 -2.90
N ASP A 63 9.40 -7.01 -2.87
CA ASP A 63 9.28 -8.10 -3.84
C ASP A 63 8.96 -7.63 -5.26
N GLU A 64 8.41 -6.43 -5.43
CA GLU A 64 8.13 -5.78 -6.72
C GLU A 64 9.38 -5.08 -7.31
N CYS A 65 10.52 -5.16 -6.62
CA CYS A 65 11.78 -4.62 -7.11
C CYS A 65 12.38 -5.53 -8.20
N GLU A 66 12.03 -5.25 -9.46
CA GLU A 66 12.46 -6.05 -10.62
C GLU A 66 13.97 -6.00 -10.88
N THR A 67 14.62 -4.87 -10.58
CA THR A 67 16.06 -4.65 -10.84
C THR A 67 16.75 -4.05 -9.62
N GLY A 68 17.99 -4.48 -9.35
CA GLY A 68 18.80 -3.88 -8.29
C GLY A 68 18.46 -4.34 -6.86
N LEU A 69 17.49 -5.25 -6.68
CA LEU A 69 17.08 -5.77 -5.37
C LEU A 69 18.26 -6.35 -4.56
N PRO A 70 19.13 -7.22 -5.13
CA PRO A 70 20.34 -7.68 -4.45
C PRO A 70 21.19 -6.55 -3.86
N GLN A 71 21.50 -5.55 -4.69
CA GLN A 71 22.36 -4.44 -4.32
C GLN A 71 21.71 -3.57 -3.24
N LEU A 72 20.39 -3.39 -3.29
CA LEU A 72 19.63 -2.67 -2.27
C LEU A 72 19.64 -3.41 -0.92
N LEU A 73 19.42 -4.72 -0.92
CA LEU A 73 19.45 -5.52 0.30
C LEU A 73 20.85 -5.52 0.93
N ASP A 74 21.89 -5.70 0.12
CA ASP A 74 23.28 -5.65 0.59
C ASP A 74 23.63 -4.27 1.17
N PHE A 75 23.13 -3.19 0.56
CA PHE A 75 23.26 -1.84 1.08
C PHE A 75 22.57 -1.68 2.45
N ILE A 76 21.34 -2.17 2.62
CA ILE A 76 20.60 -2.08 3.88
C ILE A 76 21.34 -2.82 4.99
N VAL A 77 21.80 -4.05 4.73
CA VAL A 77 22.59 -4.86 5.68
C VAL A 77 23.88 -4.14 6.07
N LYS A 78 24.56 -3.53 5.10
CA LYS A 78 25.78 -2.75 5.35
C LYS A 78 25.53 -1.51 6.20
N VAL A 79 24.43 -0.78 5.97
CA VAL A 79 24.11 0.41 6.78
C VAL A 79 23.72 0.01 8.19
N GLU A 80 22.92 -1.04 8.35
CA GLU A 80 22.51 -1.56 9.65
C GLU A 80 23.71 -1.99 10.51
N SER A 81 24.67 -2.70 9.91
CA SER A 81 25.90 -3.11 10.61
C SER A 81 26.85 -1.96 10.97
N THR A 82 26.73 -0.80 10.31
CA THR A 82 27.64 0.34 10.52
C THR A 82 27.00 1.53 11.25
N SER A 83 25.67 1.56 11.39
CA SER A 83 24.92 2.63 12.04
C SER A 83 23.71 2.07 12.80
N ALA A 84 23.85 1.92 14.11
CA ALA A 84 22.76 1.47 15.00
C ALA A 84 21.64 2.53 15.17
N ARG A 85 21.74 3.70 14.52
CA ARG A 85 20.84 4.85 14.72
C ARG A 85 19.68 4.91 13.73
N VAL A 86 19.70 4.06 12.69
CA VAL A 86 18.68 4.04 11.62
C VAL A 86 17.75 2.86 11.81
N LYS A 87 16.44 3.12 11.81
CA LYS A 87 15.42 2.08 11.87
C LYS A 87 14.89 1.78 10.48
N TRP A 88 14.95 0.53 10.05
CA TRP A 88 14.39 0.11 8.76
C TRP A 88 13.05 -0.58 8.95
N ILE A 89 12.04 -0.12 8.23
CA ILE A 89 10.74 -0.78 8.10
C ILE A 89 10.62 -1.22 6.65
N MET A 90 10.39 -2.51 6.44
CA MET A 90 10.33 -3.11 5.13
C MET A 90 9.09 -3.98 5.04
N SER A 91 8.32 -3.84 3.96
CA SER A 91 7.25 -4.76 3.60
C SER A 91 7.64 -5.53 2.33
N SER A 92 7.15 -6.76 2.23
CA SER A 92 7.41 -7.66 1.11
C SER A 92 6.47 -8.85 1.20
N ARG A 93 6.15 -9.48 0.06
CA ARG A 93 5.70 -10.88 0.06
C ARG A 93 6.82 -11.81 0.56
N ASN A 94 6.46 -13.02 0.96
CA ASN A 94 7.41 -14.04 1.42
C ASN A 94 8.26 -14.60 0.26
N ARG A 95 9.30 -13.84 -0.14
CA ARG A 95 10.34 -14.28 -1.07
C ARG A 95 11.57 -14.74 -0.30
N HIS A 96 11.98 -15.98 -0.55
CA HIS A 96 13.11 -16.60 0.15
C HIS A 96 14.43 -15.83 -0.02
N GLU A 97 14.71 -15.30 -1.21
CA GLU A 97 15.92 -14.50 -1.48
C GLU A 97 16.01 -13.21 -0.64
N ILE A 98 14.86 -12.58 -0.36
CA ILE A 98 14.75 -11.38 0.47
C ILE A 98 14.98 -11.78 1.92
N GLU A 99 14.30 -12.84 2.37
CA GLU A 99 14.44 -13.37 3.72
C GLU A 99 15.88 -13.77 4.04
N GLN A 100 16.52 -14.56 3.17
CA GLN A 100 17.89 -15.03 3.37
C GLN A 100 18.89 -13.88 3.50
N ARG A 101 18.85 -12.91 2.58
CA ARG A 101 19.77 -11.75 2.65
C ARG A 101 19.51 -10.90 3.88
N LEU A 102 18.23 -10.67 4.21
CA LEU A 102 17.88 -9.88 5.37
C LEU A 102 18.22 -10.59 6.69
N TYR A 103 18.17 -11.92 6.74
CA TYR A 103 18.54 -12.72 7.92
C TYR A 103 19.98 -12.47 8.39
N LEU A 104 20.87 -12.10 7.47
CA LEU A 104 22.27 -11.77 7.79
C LEU A 104 22.43 -10.47 8.61
N ALA A 105 21.39 -9.64 8.72
CA ALA A 105 21.39 -8.43 9.56
C ALA A 105 21.02 -8.79 11.02
N ALA A 106 21.88 -8.42 11.96
CA ALA A 106 21.91 -8.97 13.31
C ALA A 106 20.74 -8.55 14.24
N SER A 107 19.87 -7.60 13.84
CA SER A 107 18.89 -6.96 14.74
C SER A 107 17.40 -7.10 14.37
N LYS A 108 17.00 -8.11 13.59
CA LYS A 108 15.63 -8.12 13.03
C LYS A 108 14.56 -8.70 13.95
N ARG A 109 13.59 -7.85 14.31
CA ARG A 109 12.24 -8.29 14.69
C ARG A 109 11.42 -8.49 13.42
N ARG A 110 11.19 -9.75 13.05
CA ARG A 110 10.35 -10.12 11.90
C ARG A 110 8.90 -10.20 12.31
N LEU A 111 8.03 -9.48 11.60
CA LEU A 111 6.58 -9.67 11.66
C LEU A 111 6.14 -10.37 10.37
N SER A 112 5.64 -11.59 10.48
CA SER A 112 5.04 -12.32 9.36
C SER A 112 3.54 -12.43 9.59
N LEU A 113 2.73 -11.87 8.68
CA LEU A 113 1.27 -11.91 8.80
C LEU A 113 0.73 -13.32 8.62
N GLU A 114 1.35 -14.14 7.74
CA GLU A 114 0.99 -15.54 7.52
C GLU A 114 1.16 -16.39 8.78
N LEU A 115 2.27 -16.20 9.51
CA LEU A 115 2.51 -16.90 10.77
C LEU A 115 1.63 -16.42 11.93
N ASN A 116 0.95 -15.28 11.75
CA ASN A 116 0.02 -14.69 12.70
C ASN A 116 -1.43 -14.76 12.19
N ALA A 117 -1.76 -15.76 11.36
CA ALA A 117 -3.06 -15.91 10.71
C ALA A 117 -4.25 -15.80 11.68
N HIS A 118 -4.13 -16.33 12.91
CA HIS A 118 -5.16 -16.16 13.94
C HIS A 118 -5.39 -14.68 14.31
N HIS A 119 -4.32 -13.94 14.61
CA HIS A 119 -4.41 -12.52 14.94
C HIS A 119 -4.90 -11.69 13.75
N VAL A 120 -4.45 -12.01 12.54
CA VAL A 120 -4.92 -11.37 11.30
C VAL A 120 -6.42 -11.60 11.12
N ARG A 121 -6.89 -12.85 11.28
CA ARG A 121 -8.32 -13.16 11.21
C ARG A 121 -9.14 -12.40 12.25
N GLN A 122 -8.64 -12.31 13.49
CA GLN A 122 -9.31 -11.55 14.54
C GLN A 122 -9.40 -10.06 14.19
N ALA A 123 -8.31 -9.47 13.69
CA ALA A 123 -8.29 -8.07 13.25
C ALA A 123 -9.25 -7.81 12.08
N ILE A 124 -9.35 -8.75 11.12
CA ILE A 124 -10.33 -8.67 10.03
C ILE A 124 -11.75 -8.74 10.55
N ASN A 125 -12.05 -9.64 11.50
CA ASN A 125 -13.37 -9.72 12.10
C ASN A 125 -13.76 -8.41 12.79
N THR A 126 -12.82 -7.82 13.56
CA THR A 126 -13.02 -6.50 14.18
C THR A 126 -13.23 -5.41 13.12
N TYR A 127 -12.49 -5.46 12.01
CA TYR A 127 -12.65 -4.51 10.90
C TYR A 127 -14.02 -4.65 10.21
N ILE A 128 -14.51 -5.88 10.02
CA ILE A 128 -15.86 -6.16 9.51
C ILE A 128 -16.90 -5.56 10.45
N ASP A 129 -16.77 -5.82 11.76
CA ASP A 129 -17.73 -5.32 12.75
C ASP A 129 -17.81 -3.79 12.73
N HIS A 130 -16.65 -3.12 12.65
CA HIS A 130 -16.56 -1.67 12.51
C HIS A 130 -17.19 -1.17 11.20
N LYS A 131 -16.90 -1.80 10.06
CA LYS A 131 -17.47 -1.38 8.77
C LYS A 131 -18.98 -1.56 8.73
N VAL A 132 -19.50 -2.70 9.18
CA VAL A 132 -20.96 -2.96 9.21
C VAL A 132 -21.69 -2.00 10.15
N ALA A 133 -21.11 -1.66 11.31
CA ALA A 133 -21.70 -0.71 12.23
C ALA A 133 -21.85 0.71 11.62
N ASN A 134 -20.96 1.07 10.70
CA ASN A 134 -20.95 2.38 10.04
C ASN A 134 -21.79 2.44 8.75
N LEU A 135 -22.40 1.34 8.32
CA LEU A 135 -23.29 1.33 7.15
C LEU A 135 -24.64 1.97 7.50
N ILE A 136 -24.91 3.15 6.92
CA ILE A 136 -26.16 3.92 7.13
C ILE A 136 -27.39 3.07 6.81
N SER A 137 -27.32 2.29 5.73
CA SER A 137 -28.40 1.40 5.29
C SER A 137 -28.80 0.34 6.34
N LEU A 138 -27.87 -0.01 7.23
CA LEU A 138 -28.03 -1.04 8.25
C LEU A 138 -28.31 -0.48 9.65
N LYS A 139 -28.42 0.84 9.80
CA LYS A 139 -28.72 1.48 11.08
C LYS A 139 -30.00 0.89 11.69
N ASP A 140 -29.93 0.50 12.96
CA ASP A 140 -31.00 -0.10 13.77
C ASP A 140 -31.60 -1.42 13.24
N LYS A 141 -30.96 -2.07 12.25
CA LYS A 141 -31.41 -3.34 11.64
C LYS A 141 -30.54 -4.51 12.09
N LYS A 142 -30.61 -4.83 13.38
CA LYS A 142 -29.71 -5.83 14.01
C LYS A 142 -29.66 -7.20 13.29
N PRO A 143 -30.79 -7.82 12.88
CA PRO A 143 -30.75 -9.10 12.16
C PRO A 143 -30.03 -9.01 10.82
N LEU A 144 -30.23 -7.91 10.08
CA LEU A 144 -29.57 -7.69 8.79
C LEU A 144 -28.08 -7.40 8.96
N GLN A 145 -27.69 -6.65 10.00
CA GLN A 145 -26.28 -6.46 10.31
C GLN A 145 -25.58 -7.78 10.63
N ASP A 146 -26.21 -8.64 11.44
CA ASP A 146 -25.61 -9.92 11.82
C ASP A 146 -25.46 -10.83 10.58
N GLN A 147 -26.47 -10.87 9.70
CA GLN A 147 -26.36 -11.56 8.41
C GLN A 147 -25.21 -11.03 7.54
N VAL A 148 -25.07 -9.70 7.43
CA VAL A 148 -24.00 -9.07 6.64
C VAL A 148 -22.62 -9.39 7.23
N ARG A 149 -22.47 -9.33 8.56
CA ARG A 149 -21.22 -9.70 9.25
C ARG A 149 -20.81 -11.13 8.93
N ASP A 150 -21.73 -12.08 9.06
CA ASP A 150 -21.43 -13.49 8.85
C ASP A 150 -21.08 -13.79 7.39
N GLU A 151 -21.80 -13.21 6.44
CA GLU A 151 -21.50 -13.37 5.02
C GLU A 151 -20.13 -12.75 4.66
N MET A 152 -19.82 -11.56 5.18
CA MET A 152 -18.52 -10.92 4.95
C MET A 152 -17.37 -11.73 5.57
N ARG A 153 -17.54 -12.26 6.79
CA ARG A 153 -16.53 -13.10 7.45
C ARG A 153 -16.25 -14.39 6.68
N ASN A 154 -17.27 -14.98 6.07
CA ASN A 154 -17.14 -16.21 5.29
C ASN A 154 -16.49 -15.97 3.91
N ARG A 155 -16.59 -14.77 3.35
CA ARG A 155 -16.14 -14.46 1.98
C ARG A 155 -14.87 -13.62 1.89
N ALA A 156 -14.48 -12.95 2.97
CA ALA A 156 -13.30 -12.07 2.99
C ALA A 156 -11.98 -12.79 2.72
N ASP A 157 -11.93 -14.11 2.90
CA ASP A 157 -10.76 -14.96 2.65
C ASP A 157 -9.48 -14.38 3.24
N GLY A 158 -9.54 -14.00 4.52
CA GLY A 158 -8.39 -13.45 5.23
C GLY A 158 -7.87 -12.10 4.71
N THR A 159 -8.69 -11.34 3.95
CA THR A 159 -8.22 -10.14 3.28
C THR A 159 -8.98 -8.86 3.66
N PHE A 160 -8.27 -7.89 4.25
CA PHE A 160 -8.84 -6.58 4.61
C PHE A 160 -9.39 -5.81 3.41
N LEU A 161 -8.68 -5.85 2.27
CA LEU A 161 -9.06 -5.10 1.08
C LEU A 161 -10.42 -5.57 0.53
N TRP A 162 -10.71 -6.87 0.59
CA TRP A 162 -12.02 -7.39 0.18
C TRP A 162 -13.14 -6.79 1.03
N VAL A 163 -12.95 -6.75 2.35
CA VAL A 163 -13.91 -6.16 3.30
C VAL A 163 -14.13 -4.68 2.99
N ALA A 164 -13.05 -3.95 2.69
CA ALA A 164 -13.13 -2.53 2.35
C ALA A 164 -13.96 -2.29 1.08
N LEU A 165 -13.67 -3.04 0.01
CA LEU A 165 -14.36 -2.94 -1.27
C LEU A 165 -15.86 -3.25 -1.14
N VAL A 166 -16.20 -4.33 -0.42
CA VAL A 166 -17.60 -4.69 -0.18
C VAL A 166 -18.30 -3.67 0.70
N ALA A 167 -17.66 -3.18 1.76
CA ALA A 167 -18.26 -2.15 2.61
C ALA A 167 -18.54 -0.85 1.83
N GLN A 168 -17.64 -0.47 0.93
CA GLN A 168 -17.83 0.68 0.05
C GLN A 168 -19.01 0.47 -0.89
N GLU A 169 -19.12 -0.69 -1.54
CA GLU A 169 -20.28 -1.03 -2.36
C GLU A 169 -21.60 -0.96 -1.60
N LEU A 170 -21.60 -1.34 -0.32
CA LEU A 170 -22.80 -1.31 0.52
C LEU A 170 -23.12 0.08 1.10
N GLN A 171 -22.20 1.05 1.01
CA GLN A 171 -22.31 2.34 1.68
C GLN A 171 -23.54 3.15 1.20
N ASN A 172 -23.84 3.09 -0.10
CA ASN A 172 -24.92 3.86 -0.73
C ASN A 172 -26.12 3.00 -1.16
N ILE A 173 -26.18 1.73 -0.72
CA ILE A 173 -27.22 0.79 -1.11
C ILE A 173 -28.41 0.87 -0.14
N ARG A 174 -29.62 0.83 -0.69
CA ARG A 174 -30.85 0.78 0.13
C ARG A 174 -30.91 -0.53 0.90
N SER A 175 -31.46 -0.51 2.11
CA SER A 175 -31.35 -1.66 3.02
C SER A 175 -31.95 -2.97 2.50
N TRP A 176 -32.99 -2.90 1.66
CA TRP A 176 -33.61 -4.10 1.05
C TRP A 176 -32.76 -4.69 -0.09
N ASP A 177 -31.83 -3.91 -0.65
CA ASP A 177 -30.92 -4.36 -1.71
C ASP A 177 -29.59 -4.90 -1.14
N VAL A 178 -29.25 -4.60 0.12
CA VAL A 178 -27.96 -4.99 0.72
C VAL A 178 -27.70 -6.49 0.60
N SER A 179 -28.65 -7.35 1.00
CA SER A 179 -28.47 -8.80 0.92
C SER A 179 -28.30 -9.30 -0.51
N ARG A 180 -28.94 -8.65 -1.49
CA ARG A 180 -28.85 -9.00 -2.91
C ARG A 180 -27.47 -8.63 -3.45
N VAL A 181 -27.04 -7.39 -3.20
CA VAL A 181 -25.72 -6.89 -3.64
C VAL A 181 -24.59 -7.71 -3.02
N LEU A 182 -24.65 -7.96 -1.71
CA LEU A 182 -23.63 -8.74 -1.02
C LEU A 182 -23.50 -10.18 -1.57
N LYS A 183 -24.62 -10.83 -1.91
CA LYS A 183 -24.59 -12.17 -2.54
C LYS A 183 -23.98 -12.17 -3.93
N GLN A 184 -24.08 -11.06 -4.66
CA GLN A 184 -23.48 -10.87 -5.98
C GLN A 184 -21.99 -10.54 -5.91
N MET A 185 -21.46 -10.22 -4.73
CA MET A 185 -20.03 -9.97 -4.55
C MET A 185 -19.25 -11.30 -4.63
N PRO A 186 -18.23 -11.39 -5.50
CA PRO A 186 -17.35 -12.54 -5.55
C PRO A 186 -16.63 -12.74 -4.21
N ALA A 187 -16.39 -13.99 -3.82
CA ALA A 187 -15.60 -14.31 -2.64
C ALA A 187 -14.11 -14.17 -2.94
N GLY A 188 -13.35 -13.57 -2.01
CA GLY A 188 -11.92 -13.31 -2.17
C GLY A 188 -11.58 -12.21 -3.18
N LEU A 189 -10.32 -11.77 -3.18
CA LEU A 189 -9.87 -10.65 -4.00
C LEU A 189 -9.72 -10.98 -5.48
N VAL A 190 -9.19 -12.17 -5.82
CA VAL A 190 -8.87 -12.52 -7.22
C VAL A 190 -10.11 -12.39 -8.12
N PRO A 191 -11.27 -12.98 -7.78
CA PRO A 191 -12.46 -12.85 -8.61
C PRO A 191 -13.04 -11.42 -8.66
N ILE A 192 -12.80 -10.60 -7.63
CA ILE A 192 -13.13 -9.17 -7.67
C ILE A 192 -12.28 -8.46 -8.73
N TYR A 193 -10.96 -8.68 -8.72
CA TYR A 193 -10.08 -8.08 -9.71
C TYR A 193 -10.38 -8.56 -11.13
N GLU A 194 -10.64 -9.86 -11.33
CA GLU A 194 -11.05 -10.38 -12.64
C GLU A 194 -12.29 -9.67 -13.17
N ARG A 195 -13.31 -9.48 -12.32
CA ARG A 195 -14.51 -8.73 -12.68
C ARG A 195 -14.21 -7.26 -13.00
N MET A 196 -13.35 -6.61 -12.22
CA MET A 196 -12.94 -5.22 -12.48
C MET A 196 -12.19 -5.10 -13.81
N MET A 197 -11.25 -5.99 -14.09
CA MET A 197 -10.48 -5.98 -15.34
C MET A 197 -11.37 -6.21 -16.56
N LEU A 198 -12.34 -7.14 -16.48
CA LEU A 198 -13.33 -7.34 -17.54
C LEU A 198 -14.19 -6.08 -17.79
N HIS A 199 -14.51 -5.33 -16.73
CA HIS A 199 -15.25 -4.08 -16.88
C HIS A 199 -14.41 -3.01 -17.57
N ILE A 200 -13.15 -2.84 -17.15
CA ILE A 200 -12.22 -1.88 -17.75
C ILE A 200 -12.04 -2.13 -19.25
N GLN A 201 -11.94 -3.40 -19.67
CA GLN A 201 -11.83 -3.77 -21.09
C GLN A 201 -13.05 -3.36 -21.94
N GLN A 202 -14.19 -3.09 -21.30
CA GLN A 202 -15.42 -2.65 -21.97
C GLN A 202 -15.58 -1.13 -21.98
N LEU A 203 -14.73 -0.39 -21.25
CA LEU A 203 -14.74 1.07 -21.23
C LEU A 203 -14.02 1.65 -22.45
N GLN A 204 -14.40 2.88 -22.81
CA GLN A 204 -13.59 3.67 -23.74
C GLN A 204 -12.25 4.03 -23.07
N PRO A 205 -11.16 4.25 -23.82
CA PRO A 205 -9.84 4.55 -23.25
C PRO A 205 -9.86 5.72 -22.25
N GLU A 206 -10.63 6.77 -22.56
CA GLU A 206 -10.78 7.97 -21.72
C GLU A 206 -11.47 7.66 -20.38
N ASP A 207 -12.47 6.78 -20.39
CA ASP A 207 -13.19 6.33 -19.18
C ASP A 207 -12.35 5.34 -18.35
N SER A 208 -11.47 4.56 -19.02
CA SER A 208 -10.61 3.58 -18.36
C SER A 208 -9.56 4.24 -17.47
N ASP A 209 -8.96 5.34 -17.93
CA ASP A 209 -7.98 6.11 -17.17
C ASP A 209 -8.59 6.77 -15.93
N VAL A 210 -9.83 7.26 -16.03
CA VAL A 210 -10.59 7.81 -14.90
C VAL A 210 -10.88 6.70 -13.89
N PHE A 211 -11.38 5.55 -14.34
CA PHE A 211 -11.68 4.41 -13.48
C PHE A 211 -10.43 3.91 -12.72
N PHE A 212 -9.28 3.80 -13.40
CA PHE A 212 -8.03 3.42 -12.73
C PHE A 212 -7.62 4.41 -11.64
N LYS A 213 -7.77 5.72 -11.89
CA LYS A 213 -7.46 6.75 -10.88
C LYS A 213 -8.42 6.69 -9.70
N GLU A 214 -9.71 6.46 -9.93
CA GLU A 214 -10.71 6.34 -8.87
C GLU A 214 -10.49 5.12 -7.97
N VAL A 215 -10.18 3.97 -8.57
CA VAL A 215 -9.97 2.71 -7.85
C VAL A 215 -8.64 2.69 -7.10
N PHE A 216 -7.57 3.31 -7.65
CA PHE A 216 -6.21 3.12 -7.12
C PHE A 216 -5.53 4.39 -6.57
N GLN A 217 -5.96 5.62 -6.90
CA GLN A 217 -5.26 6.86 -6.52
C GLN A 217 -5.97 7.74 -5.49
N GLY A 218 -7.26 7.53 -5.21
CA GLY A 218 -7.92 8.14 -4.06
C GLY A 218 -7.88 9.65 -3.94
N ARG A 219 -8.11 10.36 -5.06
CA ARG A 219 -8.38 11.80 -5.06
C ARG A 219 -9.18 12.20 -6.30
N TRP A 220 -10.36 12.80 -6.10
CA TRP A 220 -10.71 14.07 -6.76
C TRP A 220 -11.91 14.77 -6.10
N GLU A 221 -11.73 16.05 -5.76
CA GLU A 221 -12.82 17.02 -5.66
C GLU A 221 -12.97 17.67 -7.04
N ALA A 222 -14.17 17.62 -7.63
CA ALA A 222 -14.79 18.81 -8.23
C ALA A 222 -16.28 18.57 -8.44
N GLU A 223 -17.03 19.63 -8.15
CA GLU A 223 -18.44 19.83 -8.47
C GLU A 223 -18.71 19.74 -9.98
N GLY A 224 -19.95 19.38 -10.34
CA GLY A 224 -20.46 19.54 -11.70
C GLY A 224 -21.69 18.67 -11.96
N SER A 225 -22.87 19.26 -11.76
CA SER A 225 -24.18 18.71 -12.08
C SER A 225 -24.31 18.27 -13.54
N GLU A 226 -24.97 17.14 -13.81
CA GLU A 226 -26.08 17.06 -14.76
C GLU A 226 -26.84 15.72 -14.69
N SER A 227 -28.15 15.84 -14.87
CA SER A 227 -29.19 14.81 -14.72
C SER A 227 -29.47 14.04 -16.01
N GLY A 228 -29.58 12.70 -15.96
CA GLY A 228 -30.05 11.83 -17.05
C GLY A 228 -30.25 10.36 -16.62
N PRO A 229 -31.12 9.57 -17.30
CA PRO A 229 -31.91 8.51 -16.66
C PRO A 229 -31.25 7.13 -16.50
N HIS A 230 -31.82 6.38 -15.57
CA HIS A 230 -31.47 5.05 -15.04
C HIS A 230 -30.88 4.00 -16.00
N VAL A 231 -29.65 3.60 -15.68
CA VAL A 231 -29.16 2.21 -15.62
C VAL A 231 -28.36 2.13 -14.30
N PRO A 232 -28.41 1.06 -13.48
CA PRO A 232 -27.56 0.97 -12.30
C PRO A 232 -26.11 0.76 -12.75
N ARG A 233 -25.41 1.87 -13.04
CA ARG A 233 -23.96 1.90 -13.11
C ARG A 233 -23.45 1.69 -11.68
N ILE A 234 -22.75 0.59 -11.47
CA ILE A 234 -21.92 0.39 -10.28
C ILE A 234 -20.76 1.38 -10.42
N VAL A 235 -20.96 2.59 -9.90
CA VAL A 235 -19.94 3.64 -9.89
C VAL A 235 -19.08 3.39 -8.66
N TRP A 236 -17.87 2.89 -8.88
CA TRP A 236 -16.86 2.67 -7.84
C TRP A 236 -16.24 3.99 -7.40
N GLY A 237 -17.05 4.87 -6.81
CA GLY A 237 -16.58 6.13 -6.24
C GLY A 237 -16.05 5.91 -4.82
N GLY A 238 -14.78 6.27 -4.58
CA GLY A 238 -14.26 6.58 -3.24
C GLY A 238 -13.31 5.56 -2.61
N VAL A 239 -12.12 5.34 -3.19
CA VAL A 239 -11.02 4.67 -2.49
C VAL A 239 -10.05 5.72 -1.97
N ALA A 240 -10.17 6.21 -0.73
CA ALA A 240 -9.08 6.96 -0.10
C ALA A 240 -8.98 6.69 1.40
N GLU A 241 -7.74 6.68 1.90
CA GLU A 241 -7.31 6.59 3.31
C GLU A 241 -7.15 5.22 3.96
N TRP A 242 -6.40 4.26 3.40
CA TRP A 242 -5.83 3.18 4.23
C TRP A 242 -4.45 2.73 3.74
N ASN A 243 -3.44 3.61 3.88
CA ASN A 243 -2.01 3.24 3.82
C ASN A 243 -1.22 3.85 4.99
N LYS A 244 -1.89 4.13 6.11
CA LYS A 244 -1.27 4.54 7.38
C LYS A 244 -1.89 3.76 8.54
N VAL A 245 -1.48 2.51 8.72
CA VAL A 245 -1.46 1.84 10.02
C VAL A 245 -0.13 1.13 10.15
#